data_AF-A0A417Y5Z9-F1
#
_entry.id   AF-A0A417Y5Z9-F1
#
_cell.length_a   1.000
_cell.length_b   1.000
_cell.length_c   1.000
_cell.angle_alpha   90.00
_cell.angle_beta   90.00
_cell.angle_gamma   90.00
#
_symmetry.space_group_name_H-M   'P 1'
#
loop_
_entity.id
_entity.type
_entity.pdbx_description
1 polymer ?
#
loop_
_entity_poly.entity_id
_entity_poly.type
_entity_poly.pdbx_seq_one_letter_code
_entity_poly.pdbx_strand_id
1 'polypeptide(L)'
;MGEGHFLNTVTRTNVEGRTLTRKGVHAKRLAIVVHKTLNSGTVKVTFAGQVLGTFSLQGEAKRRVVNVAKFPVVKTGTVKIIVTSDNKPVIIDGLVVAK
;
A
#
# COMPACT_ATOMS: atom_id res chain seq x y z
N MET A 1 -26.66 0.43 -1.84
CA MET A 1 -26.17 -0.66 -0.99
C MET A 1 -24.94 -0.14 -0.27
N GLY A 2 -25.01 0.02 1.05
CA GLY A 2 -23.94 0.58 1.87
C GLY A 2 -23.08 -0.53 2.47
N GLU A 3 -21.76 -0.35 2.43
CA GLU A 3 -20.82 -1.18 3.17
C GLU A 3 -20.11 -0.28 4.19
N GLY A 4 -20.56 -0.41 5.44
CA GLY A 4 -20.00 0.28 6.60
C GLY A 4 -18.73 -0.40 7.07
N HIS A 5 -17.60 0.23 6.77
CA HIS A 5 -16.30 0.08 7.39
C HIS A 5 -15.91 1.16 8.42
N PHE A 6 -15.73 0.84 9.70
CA PHE A 6 -15.14 1.75 10.70
C PHE A 6 -13.63 1.44 10.84
N LEU A 7 -12.76 2.47 10.75
CA LEU A 7 -11.27 2.42 10.59
C LEU A 7 -10.74 2.09 9.17
N ASN A 8 -11.60 2.33 8.18
CA ASN A 8 -11.66 1.67 6.88
C ASN A 8 -11.10 2.51 5.72
N THR A 9 -9.91 2.20 5.23
CA THR A 9 -9.52 2.60 3.88
C THR A 9 -9.10 1.37 3.09
N VAL A 10 -10.01 0.40 2.98
CA VAL A 10 -9.92 -0.61 1.92
C VAL A 10 -9.99 0.15 0.60
N THR A 11 -8.82 0.37 0.00
CA THR A 11 -8.72 1.10 -1.26
C THR A 11 -8.61 0.05 -2.36
N ARG A 12 -9.73 -0.16 -3.04
CA ARG A 12 -9.81 -0.98 -4.24
C ARG A 12 -9.76 -0.06 -5.45
N THR A 13 -8.78 -0.28 -6.33
CA THR A 13 -8.73 0.39 -7.62
C THR A 13 -8.16 -0.56 -8.66
N ASN A 14 -8.66 -0.46 -9.88
CA ASN A 14 -8.15 -1.15 -11.07
C ASN A 14 -7.57 -0.16 -12.10
N VAL A 15 -7.49 1.12 -11.73
CA VAL A 15 -7.02 2.22 -12.58
C VAL A 15 -5.54 2.50 -12.30
N GLU A 16 -4.73 2.48 -13.34
CA GLU A 16 -3.32 2.86 -13.30
C GLU A 16 -3.14 4.31 -12.82
N GLY A 17 -2.05 4.60 -12.09
CA GLY A 17 -1.70 5.96 -11.65
C GLY A 17 -2.46 6.44 -10.42
N ARG A 18 -3.48 5.70 -9.96
CA ARG A 18 -4.16 6.01 -8.69
C ARG A 18 -3.16 5.98 -7.53
N THR A 19 -3.20 7.04 -6.75
CA THR A 19 -2.22 7.27 -5.68
C THR A 19 -2.91 7.46 -4.34
N LEU A 20 -2.65 6.55 -3.40
CA LEU A 20 -3.01 6.71 -1.99
C LEU A 20 -1.90 7.52 -1.31
N THR A 21 -2.23 8.65 -0.71
CA THR A 21 -1.24 9.49 -0.01
C THR A 21 -1.59 9.62 1.47
N ARG A 22 -0.61 9.36 2.34
CA ARG A 22 -0.72 9.61 3.78
C ARG A 22 0.41 10.50 4.25
N LYS A 23 0.08 11.75 4.60
CA LYS A 23 1.03 12.74 5.13
C LYS A 23 1.23 12.54 6.64
N GLY A 24 2.34 13.05 7.16
CA GLY A 24 2.61 13.04 8.61
C GLY A 24 2.81 11.63 9.19
N VAL A 25 3.38 10.70 8.41
CA VAL A 25 3.67 9.35 8.88
C VAL A 25 5.00 9.35 9.62
N HIS A 26 5.00 8.90 10.87
CA HIS A 26 6.19 8.79 11.73
C HIS A 26 6.44 7.29 11.99
N ALA A 27 7.42 6.70 11.31
CA ALA A 27 7.65 5.27 11.38
C ALA A 27 9.14 4.89 11.28
N LYS A 28 9.57 3.88 12.04
CA LYS A 28 10.80 3.10 11.81
C LYS A 28 10.55 1.95 10.84
N ARG A 29 9.35 1.39 10.79
CA ARG A 29 9.00 0.32 9.84
C ARG A 29 7.70 0.64 9.14
N LEU A 30 7.70 0.42 7.83
CA LEU A 30 6.56 0.56 6.96
C LEU A 30 6.24 -0.80 6.36
N ALA A 31 5.00 -1.22 6.48
CA ALA A 31 4.46 -2.36 5.77
C ALA A 31 3.07 -2.02 5.24
N ILE A 32 2.64 -2.70 4.19
CA ILE A 32 1.29 -2.56 3.62
C ILE A 32 0.57 -3.89 3.75
N VAL A 33 -0.70 -3.85 4.11
CA VAL A 33 -1.58 -5.01 4.07
C VAL A 33 -2.32 -4.97 2.76
N VAL A 34 -2.17 -6.04 1.99
CA VAL A 34 -2.70 -6.14 0.63
C VAL A 34 -3.43 -7.46 0.46
N HIS A 35 -4.47 -7.45 -0.34
CA HIS A 35 -5.13 -8.68 -0.77
C HIS A 35 -4.50 -9.13 -2.08
N LYS A 36 -3.70 -10.20 -2.03
CA LYS A 36 -3.11 -10.78 -3.25
C LYS A 36 -4.19 -11.56 -3.99
N THR A 37 -4.20 -11.51 -5.32
CA THR A 37 -5.06 -12.35 -6.16
C THR A 37 -4.30 -12.71 -7.45
N LEU A 38 -4.74 -13.74 -8.17
CA LEU A 38 -4.06 -14.21 -9.38
C LEU A 38 -3.97 -13.14 -10.48
N ASN A 39 -4.91 -12.19 -10.49
CA ASN A 39 -4.99 -11.09 -11.46
C ASN A 39 -4.63 -9.73 -10.86
N SER A 40 -4.15 -9.67 -9.61
CA SER A 40 -3.86 -8.39 -8.98
C SER A 40 -2.69 -7.66 -9.62
N GLY A 41 -2.72 -6.33 -9.53
CA GLY A 41 -1.72 -5.44 -10.13
C GLY A 41 -0.46 -5.26 -9.29
N THR A 42 0.32 -4.26 -9.67
CA THR A 42 1.58 -3.87 -9.04
C THR A 42 1.43 -2.48 -8.43
N VAL A 43 2.06 -2.27 -7.28
CA VAL A 43 2.05 -0.97 -6.59
C VAL A 43 3.47 -0.49 -6.32
N LYS A 44 3.74 0.77 -6.60
CA LYS A 44 4.96 1.48 -6.23
C LYS A 44 4.72 2.23 -4.93
N VAL A 45 5.55 1.97 -3.92
CA VAL A 45 5.47 2.67 -2.64
C VAL A 45 6.61 3.67 -2.55
N THR A 46 6.29 4.90 -2.17
CA THR A 46 7.26 5.97 -1.92
C THR A 46 7.05 6.55 -0.53
N PHE A 47 8.13 7.04 0.07
CA PHE A 47 8.10 7.68 1.37
C PHE A 47 9.05 8.87 1.40
N ALA A 48 8.55 10.01 1.86
CA ALA A 48 9.29 11.28 1.87
C ALA A 48 9.87 11.65 0.48
N GLY A 49 9.21 11.22 -0.60
CA GLY A 49 9.67 11.42 -1.98
C GLY A 49 10.63 10.34 -2.51
N GLN A 50 11.19 9.47 -1.66
CA GLN A 50 12.01 8.35 -2.10
C GLN A 50 11.16 7.14 -2.47
N VAL A 51 11.46 6.49 -3.59
CA VAL A 51 10.84 5.21 -3.95
C VAL A 51 11.41 4.13 -3.04
N LEU A 52 10.54 3.52 -2.22
CA LEU A 52 10.93 2.41 -1.34
C LEU A 52 10.97 1.09 -2.10
N GLY A 53 10.12 0.95 -3.12
CA GLY A 53 10.10 -0.21 -3.98
C GLY A 53 8.79 -0.36 -4.72
N THR A 54 8.76 -1.36 -5.60
CA THR A 54 7.59 -1.77 -6.37
C THR A 54 7.23 -3.19 -5.96
N PHE A 55 5.97 -3.42 -5.59
CA PHE A 55 5.48 -4.67 -5.03
C PHE A 55 4.35 -5.23 -5.90
N SER A 56 4.53 -6.46 -6.38
CA SER A 56 3.47 -7.18 -7.08
C SER A 56 2.47 -7.80 -6.11
N LEU A 57 1.20 -7.49 -6.31
CA LEU A 57 0.09 -8.08 -5.57
C LEU A 57 -0.40 -9.38 -6.21
N GLN A 58 0.20 -9.80 -7.32
CA GLN A 58 -0.12 -11.07 -7.93
C GLN A 58 0.25 -12.24 -7.00
N GLY A 59 -0.67 -13.19 -6.82
CA GLY A 59 -0.43 -14.40 -6.02
C GLY A 59 -1.71 -15.08 -5.55
N GLU A 60 -1.58 -16.03 -4.63
CA GLU A 60 -2.72 -16.70 -3.99
C GLU A 60 -3.69 -15.69 -3.37
N ALA A 61 -4.99 -15.98 -3.48
CA ALA A 61 -6.11 -15.15 -2.99
C ALA A 61 -6.14 -15.04 -1.45
N LYS A 62 -5.17 -14.34 -0.87
CA LYS A 62 -4.97 -14.23 0.59
C LYS A 62 -4.50 -12.82 0.96
N ARG A 63 -4.89 -12.37 2.15
CA ARG A 63 -4.33 -11.18 2.79
C ARG A 63 -2.87 -11.43 3.15
N ARG A 64 -1.99 -10.51 2.76
CA ARG A 64 -0.57 -10.60 3.07
C ARG A 64 -0.02 -9.25 3.51
N VAL A 65 0.84 -9.30 4.51
CA VAL A 65 1.63 -8.14 4.92
C VAL A 65 2.88 -8.10 4.06
N VAL A 66 3.06 -7.02 3.33
CA VAL A 66 4.26 -6.76 2.53
C VAL A 66 5.09 -5.73 3.26
N ASN A 67 6.26 -6.15 3.73
CA ASN A 67 7.22 -5.25 4.34
C ASN A 67 7.79 -4.33 3.26
N VAL A 68 7.61 -3.03 3.44
CA VAL A 68 8.03 -2.02 2.46
C VAL A 68 9.41 -1.51 2.80
N ALA A 69 9.62 -1.06 4.04
CA ALA A 69 10.90 -0.50 4.46
C ALA A 69 11.09 -0.63 5.98
N LYS A 70 12.37 -0.72 6.37
CA LYS A 70 12.83 -0.62 7.75
C LYS A 70 13.94 0.43 7.80
N PHE A 71 13.76 1.43 8.66
CA PHE A 71 14.70 2.50 8.91
C PHE A 71 15.43 2.27 10.24
N PRO A 72 16.70 2.72 10.37
CA PRO A 72 17.44 2.65 11.62
C PRO A 72 16.90 3.64 12.68
N VAL A 73 16.28 4.73 12.26
CA VAL A 73 15.70 5.78 13.11
C VAL A 73 14.27 6.09 12.69
N VAL A 74 13.45 6.68 13.58
CA VAL A 74 12.09 7.11 13.22
C VAL A 74 12.22 8.14 12.11
N LYS A 75 11.59 7.89 10.96
CA LYS A 75 11.52 8.87 9.88
C LYS A 75 10.10 9.44 9.82
N THR A 76 10.05 10.74 9.54
CA THR A 76 8.80 11.45 9.30
C THR A 76 8.69 11.79 7.83
N GLY A 77 7.53 11.53 7.23
CA GLY A 77 7.35 11.81 5.81
C GLY A 77 5.93 11.54 5.33
N THR A 78 5.77 11.67 4.02
CA THR A 78 4.54 11.32 3.31
C THR A 78 4.72 9.99 2.63
N VAL A 79 3.86 9.02 2.93
CA VAL A 79 3.78 7.75 2.19
C VAL A 79 2.88 7.96 0.98
N LYS A 80 3.33 7.56 -0.21
CA LYS A 80 2.48 7.44 -1.40
C LYS A 80 2.51 6.00 -1.90
N ILE A 81 1.34 5.43 -2.18
CA ILE A 81 1.21 4.13 -2.82
C ILE A 81 0.56 4.37 -4.17
N ILE A 82 1.29 4.11 -5.24
CA ILE A 82 0.93 4.42 -6.61
C ILE A 82 0.68 3.12 -7.34
N VAL A 83 -0.47 2.96 -7.96
CA VAL A 83 -0.76 1.79 -8.81
C VAL A 83 0.00 1.94 -10.13
N THR A 84 0.77 0.93 -10.49
CA THR A 84 1.60 0.92 -11.71
C THR A 84 1.16 -0.18 -12.69
N SER A 85 -0.07 -0.66 -12.57
CA SER A 85 -0.62 -1.64 -13.49
C SER A 85 -1.94 -1.16 -14.04
N ASP A 86 -2.08 -1.30 -15.34
CA ASP A 86 -3.34 -1.08 -16.04
C ASP A 86 -4.27 -2.28 -15.94
N ASN A 87 -5.56 -1.99 -15.74
CA ASN A 87 -6.67 -2.93 -15.73
C ASN A 87 -6.54 -4.14 -14.78
N LYS A 88 -5.70 -4.03 -13.73
CA LYS A 88 -5.51 -5.08 -12.72
C LYS A 88 -5.98 -4.60 -11.35
N PRO A 89 -6.81 -5.38 -10.62
CA PRO A 89 -7.28 -5.00 -9.31
C PRO A 89 -6.13 -4.87 -8.31
N VAL A 90 -6.08 -3.75 -7.62
CA VAL A 90 -5.21 -3.48 -6.48
C VAL A 90 -6.11 -3.26 -5.28
N ILE A 91 -5.94 -4.12 -4.27
CA ILE A 91 -6.69 -4.03 -3.02
C ILE A 91 -5.68 -3.86 -1.89
N ILE A 92 -5.72 -2.68 -1.28
CA ILE A 92 -4.91 -2.35 -0.10
C ILE A 92 -5.87 -2.27 1.09
N ASP A 93 -5.74 -3.18 2.04
CA ASP A 93 -6.52 -3.19 3.27
C ASP A 93 -6.02 -2.11 4.26
N GLY A 94 -4.71 -1.84 4.28
CA GLY A 94 -4.17 -0.85 5.20
C GLY A 94 -2.66 -0.60 5.11
N LEU A 95 -2.22 0.42 5.83
CA LEU A 95 -0.81 0.77 6.03
C LEU A 95 -0.43 0.50 7.49
N VAL A 96 0.56 -0.36 7.67
CA VAL A 96 1.18 -0.65 8.98
C VAL A 96 2.36 0.28 9.17
N VAL A 97 2.33 1.02 10.27
CA VAL A 97 3.39 1.92 10.71
C VAL A 97 3.85 1.48 12.10
N ALA A 98 5.13 1.20 12.26
CA ALA A 98 5.71 0.88 13.57
C ALA A 98 6.86 1.83 13.90
N LYS A 99 6.99 2.20 15.18
CA LYS A 99 8.02 3.11 15.72
C LYS A 99 9.19 2.35 16.34
#